data_AF-A0A0F6IDU8-F1
#
_entry.id   AF-A0A0F6IDU8-F1
#
_cell.length_a   1.000
_cell.length_b   1.000
_cell.length_c   1.000
_cell.angle_alpha   90.00
_cell.angle_beta   90.00
_cell.angle_gamma   90.00
#
_symmetry.space_group_name_H-M   'P 1'
#
loop_
_entity.id
_entity.type
_entity.pdbx_description
1 polymer ?
#
loop_
_entity_poly.entity_id
_entity_poly.type
_entity_poly.pdbx_seq_one_letter_code
_entity_poly.pdbx_strand_id
1 'polypeptide(L)'
;MSQITGFFSELKTSFDNLSQSIQSFLNTIEAIRSFLKILFSIIPLDLFLVLIFSLVLVYLFNTISPTTTRLNYTLGVLIISVLRAFFHQTLSQTWNLGPVSLTAIFLLIPAYLVSSLRFGFYFLKKIQKRKNELNPKNFEAGLNNIQKSFYTLMAKSYEELRSTDGKSSLDLNVLKEQITELERTIQGLKNLLDSEKK
;
A
#
# COMPACT_ATOMS: atom_id res chain seq x y z
N MET A 1 -18.92 81.90 -19.42
CA MET A 1 -17.85 81.19 -18.69
C MET A 1 -18.33 79.94 -17.93
N SER A 2 -19.61 79.77 -17.59
CA SER A 2 -20.09 78.64 -16.78
C SER A 2 -20.05 77.24 -17.46
N GLN A 3 -20.36 77.14 -18.76
CA GLN A 3 -20.43 75.82 -19.45
C GLN A 3 -19.07 75.17 -19.67
N ILE A 4 -18.05 75.94 -20.01
CA ILE A 4 -16.68 75.43 -20.26
C ILE A 4 -16.06 74.94 -18.95
N THR A 5 -16.24 75.67 -17.85
CA THR A 5 -15.78 75.23 -16.52
C THR A 5 -16.52 73.98 -16.04
N GLY A 6 -17.82 73.86 -16.33
CA GLY A 6 -18.60 72.63 -16.08
C GLY A 6 -18.06 71.42 -16.84
N PHE A 7 -17.79 71.58 -18.14
CA PHE A 7 -17.20 70.54 -18.99
C PHE A 7 -15.83 70.08 -18.47
N PHE A 8 -14.93 71.00 -18.10
CA PHE A 8 -13.62 70.63 -17.53
C PHE A 8 -13.74 69.96 -16.16
N SER A 9 -14.73 70.33 -15.35
CA SER A 9 -15.01 69.68 -14.06
C SER A 9 -15.52 68.25 -14.25
N GLU A 10 -16.43 68.03 -15.21
CA GLU A 10 -16.92 66.70 -15.57
C GLU A 10 -15.80 65.83 -16.14
N LEU A 11 -14.98 66.37 -17.04
CA LEU A 11 -13.84 65.65 -17.64
C LEU A 11 -12.84 65.23 -16.57
N LYS A 12 -12.54 66.12 -15.61
CA LYS A 12 -11.69 65.79 -14.45
C LYS A 12 -12.32 64.68 -13.60
N THR A 13 -13.60 64.77 -13.31
CA THR A 13 -14.33 63.75 -12.52
C THR A 13 -14.33 62.40 -13.21
N SER A 14 -14.54 62.36 -14.53
CA SER A 14 -14.45 61.14 -15.34
C SER A 14 -13.04 60.56 -15.35
N PHE A 15 -12.01 61.41 -15.44
CA PHE A 15 -10.62 60.98 -15.38
C PHE A 15 -10.26 60.39 -14.01
N ASP A 16 -10.68 61.04 -12.92
CA ASP A 16 -10.46 60.58 -11.55
C ASP A 16 -11.17 59.24 -11.30
N ASN A 17 -12.42 59.09 -11.75
CA ASN A 17 -13.16 57.83 -11.68
C ASN A 17 -12.49 56.71 -12.49
N LEU A 18 -11.98 57.03 -13.69
CA LEU A 18 -11.28 56.06 -14.54
C LEU A 18 -9.95 55.64 -13.90
N SER A 19 -9.20 56.58 -13.33
CA SER A 19 -7.98 56.30 -12.56
C SER A 19 -8.28 55.38 -11.38
N GLN A 20 -9.33 55.67 -10.61
CA GLN A 20 -9.76 54.84 -9.49
C GLN A 20 -10.21 53.44 -9.93
N SER A 21 -10.92 53.34 -11.06
CA SER A 21 -11.33 52.05 -11.64
C SER A 21 -10.12 51.23 -12.10
N ILE A 22 -9.13 51.86 -12.73
CA ILE A 22 -7.87 51.19 -13.11
C ILE A 22 -7.14 50.71 -11.85
N GLN A 23 -7.04 51.54 -10.81
CA GLN A 23 -6.39 51.17 -9.56
C GLN A 23 -7.10 49.99 -8.89
N SER A 24 -8.44 50.00 -8.85
CA SER A 24 -9.24 48.88 -8.32
C SER A 24 -9.04 47.61 -9.13
N PHE A 25 -8.96 47.71 -10.45
CA PHE A 25 -8.68 46.58 -11.33
C PHE A 25 -7.28 45.99 -11.07
N LEU A 26 -6.26 46.85 -10.96
CA LEU A 26 -4.89 46.41 -10.62
C LEU A 26 -4.84 45.72 -9.25
N ASN A 27 -5.49 46.29 -8.23
CA ASN A 27 -5.60 45.69 -6.90
C ASN A 27 -6.28 44.31 -6.96
N THR A 28 -7.30 44.16 -7.81
CA THR A 28 -8.01 42.89 -8.02
C THR A 28 -7.10 41.86 -8.68
N ILE A 29 -6.34 42.24 -9.71
CA ILE A 29 -5.34 41.38 -10.35
C ILE A 29 -4.29 40.93 -9.34
N GLU A 30 -3.82 41.84 -8.48
CA GLU A 30 -2.82 41.53 -7.47
C GLU A 30 -3.36 40.55 -6.41
N ALA A 31 -4.61 40.72 -5.98
CA ALA A 31 -5.29 39.78 -5.11
C ALA A 31 -5.42 38.39 -5.76
N ILE A 32 -5.82 38.32 -7.04
CA ILE A 32 -5.89 37.06 -7.80
C ILE A 32 -4.51 36.42 -7.90
N ARG A 33 -3.47 37.19 -8.23
CA ARG A 33 -2.10 36.69 -8.33
C ARG A 33 -1.60 36.12 -7.00
N SER A 34 -1.88 36.81 -5.89
CA SER A 34 -1.54 36.37 -4.53
C SER A 34 -2.24 35.05 -4.20
N PHE A 35 -3.55 34.95 -4.47
CA PHE A 35 -4.32 33.73 -4.31
C PHE A 35 -3.76 32.57 -5.15
N LEU A 36 -3.51 32.80 -6.45
CA LEU A 36 -2.94 31.78 -7.34
C LEU A 36 -1.56 31.33 -6.87
N LYS A 37 -0.74 32.23 -6.34
CA LYS A 37 0.57 31.90 -5.78
C LYS A 37 0.45 30.98 -4.56
N ILE A 38 -0.53 31.22 -3.68
CA ILE A 38 -0.82 30.34 -2.53
C ILE A 38 -1.32 28.98 -3.03
N LEU A 39 -2.28 28.97 -3.96
CA LEU A 39 -2.87 27.75 -4.52
C LEU A 39 -1.79 26.86 -5.17
N PHE A 40 -0.95 27.44 -6.03
CA PHE A 40 0.12 26.71 -6.72
C PHE A 40 1.35 26.44 -5.85
N SER A 41 1.44 27.05 -4.65
CA SER A 41 2.42 26.66 -3.64
C SER A 41 2.08 25.32 -3.00
N ILE A 42 0.79 24.96 -2.94
CA ILE A 42 0.31 23.70 -2.37
C ILE A 42 0.25 22.61 -3.44
N ILE A 43 -0.28 22.94 -4.62
CA ILE A 43 -0.42 22.02 -5.74
C ILE A 43 0.48 22.50 -6.89
N PRO A 44 1.48 21.71 -7.32
CA PRO A 44 2.31 22.10 -8.45
C PRO A 44 1.44 22.39 -9.68
N LEU A 45 1.67 23.52 -10.35
CA LEU A 45 0.95 23.89 -11.58
C LEU A 45 0.95 22.73 -12.60
N ASP A 46 2.09 22.07 -12.75
CA ASP A 46 2.26 20.91 -13.62
C ASP A 46 1.26 19.78 -13.31
N LEU A 47 1.03 19.51 -12.03
CA LEU A 47 0.11 18.46 -11.60
C LEU A 47 -1.33 18.82 -11.92
N PHE A 48 -1.70 20.09 -11.68
CA PHE A 48 -3.02 20.61 -11.99
C PHE A 48 -3.33 20.58 -13.50
N LEU A 49 -2.35 20.95 -14.33
CA LEU A 49 -2.48 20.90 -15.78
C LEU A 49 -2.69 19.46 -16.27
N VAL A 50 -1.85 18.51 -15.81
CA VAL A 50 -2.02 17.09 -16.18
C VAL A 50 -3.40 16.60 -15.77
N LEU A 51 -3.86 16.93 -14.55
CA LEU A 51 -5.18 16.53 -14.07
C LEU A 51 -6.32 17.05 -14.96
N ILE A 52 -6.34 18.35 -15.29
CA ILE A 52 -7.42 18.94 -16.11
C ILE A 52 -7.45 18.31 -17.49
N PHE A 53 -6.31 18.21 -18.18
CA PHE A 53 -6.28 17.62 -19.51
C PHE A 53 -6.65 16.14 -19.48
N SER A 54 -6.25 15.41 -18.44
CA SER A 54 -6.64 14.01 -18.27
C SER A 54 -8.14 13.88 -18.04
N LEU A 55 -8.79 14.78 -17.29
CA LEU A 55 -10.24 14.74 -17.09
C LEU A 55 -11.03 14.87 -18.40
N VAL A 56 -10.54 15.68 -19.35
CA VAL A 56 -11.14 15.78 -20.69
C VAL A 56 -11.08 14.43 -21.41
N LEU A 57 -9.92 13.77 -21.42
CA LEU A 57 -9.79 12.44 -22.03
C LEU A 57 -10.64 11.40 -21.31
N VAL A 58 -10.71 11.45 -19.98
CA VAL A 58 -11.53 10.54 -19.18
C VAL A 58 -13.00 10.69 -19.50
N TYR A 59 -13.49 11.92 -19.66
CA TYR A 59 -14.86 12.18 -20.09
C TYR A 59 -15.15 11.53 -21.46
N LEU A 60 -14.23 11.70 -22.43
CA LEU A 60 -14.35 11.09 -23.74
C LEU A 60 -14.33 9.56 -23.67
N PHE A 61 -13.39 8.96 -22.94
CA PHE A 61 -13.28 7.52 -22.79
C PHE A 61 -14.46 6.91 -22.04
N ASN A 62 -14.98 7.58 -21.02
CA ASN A 62 -16.18 7.13 -20.31
C ASN A 62 -17.44 7.17 -21.17
N THR A 63 -17.47 8.02 -22.20
CA THR A 63 -18.57 8.02 -23.20
C THR A 63 -18.54 6.75 -24.06
N ILE A 64 -17.36 6.21 -24.36
CA ILE A 64 -17.17 5.00 -25.17
C ILE A 64 -17.26 3.73 -24.31
N SER A 65 -16.62 3.74 -23.14
CA SER A 65 -16.50 2.60 -22.23
C SER A 65 -16.78 3.02 -20.78
N PRO A 66 -18.06 3.14 -20.38
CA PRO A 66 -18.43 3.69 -19.08
C PRO A 66 -18.07 2.78 -17.90
N THR A 67 -18.00 1.46 -18.10
CA THR A 67 -17.73 0.48 -17.03
C THR A 67 -16.26 0.40 -16.62
N THR A 68 -15.35 1.01 -17.37
CA THR A 68 -13.89 0.93 -17.16
C THR A 68 -13.29 2.23 -16.62
N THR A 69 -14.04 2.99 -15.81
CA THR A 69 -13.67 4.35 -15.36
C THR A 69 -12.25 4.47 -14.79
N ARG A 70 -11.78 3.49 -14.00
CA ARG A 70 -10.41 3.51 -13.45
C ARG A 70 -9.33 3.33 -14.52
N LEU A 71 -9.57 2.45 -15.49
CA LEU A 71 -8.64 2.25 -16.61
C LEU A 71 -8.64 3.49 -17.52
N ASN A 72 -9.81 4.06 -17.77
CA ASN A 72 -9.95 5.29 -18.56
C ASN A 72 -9.19 6.45 -17.89
N TYR A 73 -9.26 6.57 -16.56
CA TYR A 73 -8.45 7.50 -15.78
C TYR A 73 -6.95 7.28 -15.96
N THR A 74 -6.50 6.04 -15.82
CA THR A 74 -5.08 5.70 -16.02
C THR A 74 -4.60 6.00 -17.43
N LEU A 75 -5.38 5.66 -18.45
CA LEU A 75 -5.07 5.99 -19.83
C LEU A 75 -5.03 7.51 -20.04
N GLY A 76 -5.99 8.26 -19.48
CA GLY A 76 -6.01 9.72 -19.54
C GLY A 76 -4.75 10.34 -18.92
N VAL A 77 -4.32 9.86 -17.74
CA VAL A 77 -3.10 10.35 -17.08
C VAL A 77 -1.84 9.99 -17.87
N LEU A 78 -1.75 8.76 -18.38
CA LEU A 78 -0.59 8.30 -19.15
C LEU A 78 -0.45 9.03 -20.48
N ILE A 79 -1.54 9.17 -21.24
CA ILE A 79 -1.53 9.86 -22.54
C ILE A 79 -1.09 11.32 -22.37
N ILE A 80 -1.67 12.05 -21.41
CA ILE A 80 -1.29 13.44 -21.15
C ILE A 80 0.15 13.54 -20.63
N SER A 81 0.61 12.59 -19.83
CA SER A 81 1.99 12.56 -19.34
C SER A 81 3.00 12.30 -20.48
N VAL A 82 2.67 11.41 -21.43
CA VAL A 82 3.49 11.18 -22.64
C VAL A 82 3.49 12.41 -23.53
N LEU A 83 2.33 13.03 -23.77
CA LEU A 83 2.24 14.28 -24.52
C LEU A 83 3.08 15.38 -23.86
N ARG A 84 3.01 15.53 -22.54
CA ARG A 84 3.84 16.47 -21.79
C ARG A 84 5.32 16.19 -21.97
N ALA A 85 5.76 14.95 -21.82
CA ALA A 85 7.15 14.57 -22.02
C ALA A 85 7.62 14.90 -23.45
N PHE A 86 6.78 14.61 -24.45
CA PHE A 86 7.05 14.92 -25.84
C PHE A 86 7.19 16.43 -26.08
N PHE A 87 6.20 17.23 -25.65
CA PHE A 87 6.26 18.69 -25.80
C PHE A 87 7.45 19.30 -25.05
N HIS A 88 7.76 18.79 -23.87
CA HIS A 88 8.93 19.24 -23.13
C HIS A 88 10.21 18.94 -23.92
N GLN A 89 10.38 17.73 -24.43
CA GLN A 89 11.52 17.37 -25.29
C GLN A 89 11.61 18.26 -26.53
N THR A 90 10.49 18.56 -27.19
CA THR A 90 10.48 19.40 -28.41
C THR A 90 10.89 20.85 -28.11
N LEU A 91 10.48 21.41 -26.96
CA LEU A 91 10.73 22.81 -26.61
C LEU A 91 12.06 23.02 -25.88
N SER A 92 12.43 22.14 -24.96
CA SER A 92 13.62 22.28 -24.10
C SER A 92 14.80 21.44 -24.56
N GLN A 93 14.63 20.58 -25.58
CA GLN A 93 15.64 19.63 -26.06
C GLN A 93 16.15 18.64 -25.00
N THR A 94 15.48 18.53 -23.84
CA THR A 94 15.88 17.66 -22.74
C THR A 94 14.75 16.74 -22.27
N TRP A 95 15.12 15.55 -21.82
CA TRP A 95 14.19 14.56 -21.32
C TRP A 95 13.83 14.82 -19.86
N ASN A 96 12.60 15.25 -19.63
CA ASN A 96 12.09 15.54 -18.29
C ASN A 96 11.23 14.39 -17.72
N LEU A 97 11.72 13.16 -17.85
CA LEU A 97 10.94 11.95 -17.54
C LEU A 97 10.68 11.76 -16.04
N GLY A 98 11.59 12.20 -15.17
CA GLY A 98 11.47 12.04 -13.73
C GLY A 98 10.26 12.80 -13.16
N PRO A 99 10.21 14.13 -13.30
CA PRO A 99 9.07 14.96 -12.90
C PRO A 99 7.76 14.56 -13.58
N VAL A 100 7.79 14.14 -14.86
CA VAL A 100 6.60 13.62 -15.56
C VAL A 100 6.08 12.35 -14.88
N SER A 101 6.96 11.39 -14.61
CA SER A 101 6.59 10.13 -13.97
C SER A 101 6.09 10.34 -12.55
N LEU A 102 6.71 11.23 -11.78
CA LEU A 102 6.26 11.57 -10.42
C LEU A 102 4.85 12.18 -10.42
N THR A 103 4.56 13.10 -11.35
CA THR A 103 3.20 13.67 -11.45
C THR A 103 2.17 12.62 -11.82
N ALA A 104 2.50 11.68 -12.72
CA ALA A 104 1.61 10.59 -13.08
C ALA A 104 1.34 9.66 -11.90
N ILE A 105 2.38 9.25 -11.17
CA ILE A 105 2.26 8.40 -9.98
C ILE A 105 1.40 9.10 -8.92
N PHE A 106 1.66 10.38 -8.64
CA PHE A 106 0.91 11.14 -7.64
C PHE A 106 -0.59 11.20 -7.97
N LEU A 107 -0.94 11.40 -9.24
CA LEU A 107 -2.33 11.43 -9.69
C LEU A 107 -3.01 10.05 -9.65
N LEU A 108 -2.25 8.97 -9.85
CA LEU A 108 -2.78 7.61 -9.82
C LEU A 108 -2.95 7.07 -8.40
N ILE A 109 -2.14 7.52 -7.43
CA ILE A 109 -2.18 7.03 -6.05
C ILE A 109 -3.61 7.04 -5.47
N PRO A 110 -4.38 8.15 -5.48
CA PRO A 110 -5.74 8.16 -4.93
C PRO A 110 -6.69 7.14 -5.58
N ALA A 111 -6.55 6.91 -6.89
CA ALA A 111 -7.38 5.98 -7.64
C ALA A 111 -7.12 4.51 -7.27
N TYR A 112 -5.91 4.19 -6.80
CA TYR A 112 -5.48 2.82 -6.48
C TYR A 112 -5.19 2.58 -5.00
N LEU A 113 -5.26 3.60 -4.15
CA LEU A 113 -4.91 3.54 -2.72
C LEU A 113 -5.62 2.39 -1.98
N VAL A 114 -6.93 2.27 -2.16
CA VAL A 114 -7.74 1.23 -1.50
C VAL A 114 -7.33 -0.17 -1.97
N SER A 115 -7.08 -0.35 -3.27
CA SER A 115 -6.63 -1.63 -3.82
C SER A 115 -5.24 -2.00 -3.29
N SER A 116 -4.32 -1.04 -3.24
CA SER A 116 -2.98 -1.24 -2.70
C SER A 116 -3.00 -1.59 -1.21
N LEU A 117 -3.84 -0.91 -0.42
CA LEU A 117 -4.03 -1.24 1.00
C LEU A 117 -4.57 -2.66 1.19
N ARG A 118 -5.62 -3.05 0.46
CA ARG A 118 -6.18 -4.41 0.52
C ARG A 118 -5.13 -5.46 0.17
N PHE A 119 -4.33 -5.21 -0.87
CA PHE A 119 -3.23 -6.09 -1.26
C PHE A 119 -2.18 -6.19 -0.16
N GLY A 120 -1.79 -5.06 0.43
CA GLY A 120 -0.86 -5.01 1.56
C GLY A 120 -1.37 -5.80 2.77
N PHE A 121 -2.64 -5.61 3.17
CA PHE A 121 -3.27 -6.38 4.25
C PHE A 121 -3.31 -7.87 3.96
N TYR A 122 -3.67 -8.27 2.73
CA TYR A 122 -3.66 -9.67 2.33
C TYR A 122 -2.25 -10.28 2.43
N PHE A 123 -1.24 -9.54 1.97
CA PHE A 123 0.15 -9.97 2.01
C PHE A 123 0.67 -10.09 3.46
N LEU A 124 0.39 -9.11 4.31
CA LEU A 124 0.71 -9.13 5.74
C LEU A 124 0.04 -10.31 6.44
N LYS A 125 -1.26 -10.53 6.19
CA LYS A 125 -2.00 -11.67 6.73
C LYS A 125 -1.38 -13.00 6.28
N LYS A 126 -0.97 -13.10 5.02
CA LYS A 126 -0.29 -14.28 4.47
C LYS A 126 1.07 -14.53 5.13
N ILE A 127 1.85 -13.48 5.35
CA ILE A 127 3.13 -13.58 6.08
C ILE A 127 2.89 -14.01 7.52
N GLN A 128 1.93 -13.39 8.20
CA GLN A 128 1.59 -13.72 9.58
C GLN A 128 1.13 -15.17 9.69
N LYS A 129 0.30 -15.65 8.77
CA LYS A 129 -0.11 -17.04 8.72
C LYS A 129 1.08 -17.99 8.56
N ARG A 130 2.01 -17.69 7.64
CA ARG A 130 3.22 -18.50 7.43
C ARG A 130 4.17 -18.53 8.64
N LYS A 131 4.19 -17.45 9.45
CA LYS A 131 4.96 -17.42 10.69
C LYS A 131 4.34 -18.29 11.79
N ASN A 132 3.03 -18.47 11.73
CA ASN A 132 2.23 -19.21 12.72
C ASN A 132 1.84 -20.61 12.22
N GLU A 133 2.46 -21.10 11.14
CA GLU A 133 2.24 -22.45 10.62
C GLU A 133 3.32 -23.39 11.19
N LEU A 134 2.89 -24.45 11.89
CA LEU A 134 3.72 -25.55 12.36
C LEU A 134 4.64 -26.04 11.25
N ASN A 135 5.94 -26.03 11.50
CA ASN A 135 6.90 -26.60 10.56
C ASN A 135 6.62 -28.11 10.44
N PRO A 136 6.21 -28.61 9.27
CA PRO A 136 5.79 -30.00 9.10
C PRO A 136 6.91 -30.98 9.46
N LYS A 137 8.18 -30.60 9.25
CA LYS A 137 9.34 -31.42 9.63
C LYS A 137 9.48 -31.60 11.13
N ASN A 138 9.16 -30.57 11.92
CA ASN A 138 9.25 -30.64 13.38
C ASN A 138 8.13 -31.51 13.95
N PHE A 139 6.93 -31.41 13.37
CA PHE A 139 5.80 -32.26 13.72
C PHE A 139 6.05 -33.73 13.37
N GLU A 140 6.55 -33.99 12.16
CA GLU A 140 6.95 -35.32 11.70
C GLU A 140 8.05 -35.94 12.57
N ALA A 141 9.08 -35.15 12.93
CA ALA A 141 10.12 -35.59 13.84
C ALA A 141 9.56 -35.93 15.24
N GLY A 142 8.61 -35.14 15.75
CA GLY A 142 7.92 -35.42 17.01
C GLY A 142 7.14 -36.74 16.98
N LEU A 143 6.37 -36.99 15.91
CA LEU A 143 5.65 -38.25 15.72
C LEU A 143 6.59 -39.46 15.61
N ASN A 144 7.68 -39.34 14.84
CA ASN A 144 8.68 -40.39 14.70
C ASN A 144 9.35 -40.73 16.05
N ASN A 145 9.57 -39.74 16.92
CA ASN A 145 10.14 -39.98 18.24
C ASN A 145 9.16 -40.74 19.16
N ILE A 146 7.86 -40.39 19.14
CA ILE A 146 6.83 -41.14 19.88
C ILE A 146 6.79 -42.59 19.39
N GLN A 147 6.79 -42.79 18.07
CA GLN A 147 6.78 -44.13 17.48
C GLN A 147 7.99 -44.96 17.91
N LYS A 148 9.20 -44.37 17.89
CA LYS A 148 10.43 -45.04 18.34
C LYS A 148 10.36 -45.41 19.82
N SER A 149 9.98 -44.48 20.70
CA SER A 149 9.88 -44.74 22.14
C SER A 149 8.83 -45.82 22.45
N PHE A 150 7.72 -45.83 21.72
CA PHE A 150 6.70 -46.88 21.84
C PHE A 150 7.25 -48.26 21.44
N TYR A 151 7.96 -48.35 20.30
CA TYR A 151 8.58 -49.61 19.88
C TYR A 151 9.65 -50.10 20.87
N THR A 152 10.46 -49.21 21.43
CA THR A 152 11.45 -49.56 22.45
C THR A 152 10.78 -50.08 23.72
N LEU A 153 9.70 -49.44 24.18
CA LEU A 153 8.90 -49.92 25.32
C LEU A 153 8.35 -51.34 25.06
N MET A 154 7.78 -51.58 23.88
CA MET A 154 7.25 -52.89 23.51
C MET A 154 8.35 -53.95 23.45
N ALA A 155 9.49 -53.65 22.81
CA ALA A 155 10.61 -54.57 22.72
C ALA A 155 11.14 -54.96 24.11
N LYS A 156 11.31 -53.98 25.01
CA LYS A 156 11.74 -54.22 26.40
C LYS A 156 10.70 -54.97 27.22
N SER A 157 9.41 -54.71 27.00
CA SER A 157 8.32 -55.47 27.62
C SER A 157 8.33 -56.95 27.22
N TYR A 158 8.54 -57.24 25.93
CA TYR A 158 8.64 -58.62 25.45
C TYR A 158 9.92 -59.32 25.91
N GLU A 159 11.05 -58.61 25.95
CA GLU A 159 12.32 -59.12 26.48
C GLU A 159 12.14 -59.56 27.93
N GLU A 160 11.55 -58.70 28.77
CA GLU A 160 11.32 -58.94 30.19
C GLU A 160 10.33 -60.07 30.48
N LEU A 161 9.26 -60.16 29.69
CA LEU A 161 8.30 -61.27 29.79
C LEU A 161 8.94 -62.62 29.43
N ARG A 162 9.90 -62.64 28.50
CA ARG A 162 10.58 -63.86 28.04
C ARG A 162 11.70 -64.30 28.97
N SER A 163 12.35 -63.39 29.69
CA SER A 163 13.37 -63.69 30.71
C SER A 163 12.78 -64.18 32.04
N THR A 164 11.45 -64.07 32.24
CA THR A 164 10.75 -64.53 33.44
C THR A 164 10.55 -66.06 33.49
N ASP A 165 10.76 -66.79 32.38
CA ASP A 165 10.62 -68.26 32.30
C ASP A 165 11.66 -69.07 33.11
N GLY A 166 12.56 -68.40 33.83
CA GLY A 166 13.55 -69.06 34.69
C GLY A 166 14.02 -68.18 35.86
N LYS A 167 13.22 -68.10 36.94
CA LYS A 167 13.61 -67.59 38.27
C LYS A 167 14.05 -66.12 38.42
N SER A 168 13.85 -65.25 37.42
CA SER A 168 14.11 -63.80 37.58
C SER A 168 12.82 -63.03 37.81
N SER A 169 12.80 -62.15 38.82
CA SER A 169 11.72 -61.19 39.03
C SER A 169 11.70 -60.16 37.91
N LEU A 170 10.51 -59.85 37.40
CA LEU A 170 10.24 -58.79 36.44
C LEU A 170 10.87 -57.45 36.88
N ASP A 171 11.82 -56.91 36.12
CA ASP A 171 12.45 -55.62 36.42
C ASP A 171 11.51 -54.46 36.05
N LEU A 172 10.62 -54.14 36.98
CA LEU A 172 9.66 -53.05 36.87
C LEU A 172 10.34 -51.68 36.71
N ASN A 173 11.61 -51.52 37.10
CA ASN A 173 12.30 -50.24 36.97
C ASN A 173 12.64 -49.94 35.51
N VAL A 174 13.05 -50.95 34.74
CA VAL A 174 13.34 -50.82 33.30
C VAL A 174 12.09 -50.43 32.52
N LEU A 175 10.95 -51.07 32.81
CA LEU A 175 9.67 -50.72 32.17
C LEU A 175 9.22 -49.31 32.54
N LYS A 176 9.38 -48.92 33.80
CA LYS A 176 9.05 -47.57 34.28
C LYS A 176 9.90 -46.49 33.60
N GLU A 177 11.18 -46.76 33.36
CA GLU A 177 12.07 -45.87 32.61
C GLU A 177 11.59 -45.69 31.17
N GLN A 178 11.24 -46.77 30.47
CA GLN A 178 10.74 -46.70 29.10
C GLN A 178 9.38 -45.98 28.99
N ILE A 179 8.49 -46.17 29.97
CA ILE A 179 7.23 -45.41 30.07
C ILE A 179 7.52 -43.92 30.26
N THR A 180 8.47 -43.58 31.13
CA THR A 180 8.85 -42.18 31.39
C THR A 180 9.41 -41.50 30.12
N GLU A 181 10.22 -42.21 29.32
CA GLU A 181 10.72 -41.65 28.05
C GLU A 181 9.60 -41.50 27.01
N LEU A 182 8.64 -42.42 26.96
CA LEU A 182 7.45 -42.27 26.12
C LEU A 182 6.63 -41.04 26.52
N GLU A 183 6.36 -40.86 27.82
CA GLU A 183 5.68 -39.67 28.35
C GLU A 183 6.43 -38.38 27.99
N ARG A 184 7.77 -38.39 28.06
CA ARG A 184 8.62 -37.25 27.69
C ARG A 184 8.49 -36.89 26.22
N THR A 185 8.46 -37.88 25.32
CA THR A 185 8.27 -37.64 23.87
C THR A 185 6.87 -37.12 23.54
N ILE A 186 5.83 -37.63 24.21
CA ILE A 186 4.45 -37.13 24.08
C ILE A 186 4.35 -35.68 24.58
N GLN A 187 4.96 -35.37 25.73
CA GLN A 187 5.01 -34.01 26.27
C GLN A 187 5.79 -33.07 25.34
N GLY A 188 6.86 -33.55 24.70
CA GLY A 188 7.60 -32.79 23.69
C GLY A 188 6.73 -32.39 22.49
N LEU A 189 5.92 -33.31 21.97
CA LEU A 189 4.98 -33.01 20.89
C LEU A 189 3.87 -32.06 21.33
N LYS A 190 3.35 -32.22 22.55
CA LYS A 190 2.36 -31.31 23.14
C LYS A 190 2.90 -29.89 23.26
N ASN A 191 4.15 -29.73 23.71
CA ASN A 191 4.81 -28.43 23.79
C ASN A 191 5.00 -27.78 22.40
N LEU A 192 5.23 -28.57 21.34
CA LEU A 192 5.29 -28.08 19.96
C LEU A 192 3.94 -27.56 19.45
N LEU A 193 2.83 -28.12 19.94
CA LEU A 193 1.47 -27.67 19.63
C LEU A 193 1.07 -26.45 20.47
N ASP A 194 1.50 -26.39 21.73
CA ASP A 194 1.20 -25.27 22.63
C ASP A 194 2.04 -24.02 22.34
N SER A 195 3.24 -24.18 21.75
CA SER A 195 4.10 -23.05 21.34
C SER A 195 3.55 -22.26 20.15
N GLU A 196 2.57 -22.79 19.41
CA GLU A 196 1.83 -22.06 18.37
C GLU A 196 0.80 -21.07 18.92
N LYS A 197 0.38 -21.19 20.19
CA LYS A 197 -0.67 -20.33 20.78
C LYS A 197 -0.19 -18.97 21.28
N LYS A 198 1.11 -18.66 21.19
CA LYS A 198 1.71 -17.37 21.61
C LYS A 198 2.16 -16.56 20.40
#